data_AF-A0A087AFC2-F1
#
_entry.id   AF-A0A087AFC2-F1
#
_cell.length_a   1.000
_cell.length_b   1.000
_cell.length_c   1.000
_cell.angle_alpha   90.00
_cell.angle_beta   90.00
_cell.angle_gamma   90.00
#
_symmetry.space_group_name_H-M   'P 1'
#
loop_
_entity.id
_entity.type
_entity.pdbx_description
1 polymer ?
#
loop_
_entity_poly.entity_id
_entity_poly.type
_entity_poly.pdbx_seq_one_letter_code
_entity_poly.pdbx_strand_id
1 'polypeptide(L)'
;MFAGAACGSQPKADVLKEIETDCGVQSERGKKLTYIYGTSVGSDYNEVQCVTNHMPDAAYEQLEKDEQRGKSYSEAHGGKALQGGMDVDGYSWSWTVIRNYDTAETHLRVEKQ
;
A
#
# COMPACT_ATOMS: atom_id res chain seq x y z
N MET A 1 -6.80 -15.82 45.30
CA MET A 1 -5.73 -15.69 44.29
C MET A 1 -6.31 -16.20 42.98
N PHE A 2 -6.65 -15.33 42.04
CA PHE A 2 -7.07 -15.76 40.70
C PHE A 2 -5.91 -15.59 39.74
N ALA A 3 -5.52 -16.72 39.16
CA ALA A 3 -4.43 -16.86 38.21
C ALA A 3 -4.71 -16.06 36.94
N GLY A 4 -3.64 -15.55 36.35
CA GLY A 4 -3.67 -14.66 35.20
C GLY A 4 -4.23 -15.33 33.96
N ALA A 5 -5.04 -14.56 33.23
CA ALA A 5 -5.04 -14.60 31.78
C ALA A 5 -4.26 -13.36 31.35
N ALA A 6 -2.95 -13.51 31.16
CA ALA A 6 -2.22 -12.56 30.33
C ALA A 6 -2.93 -12.56 28.99
N CYS A 7 -3.58 -11.43 28.66
CA CYS A 7 -4.05 -11.14 27.32
C CYS A 7 -2.78 -11.05 26.47
N GLY A 8 -2.29 -12.22 26.04
CA GLY A 8 -1.17 -12.33 25.14
C GLY A 8 -1.64 -11.76 23.82
N SER A 9 -1.45 -10.46 23.63
CA SER A 9 -1.37 -9.88 22.31
C SER A 9 -0.31 -10.70 21.60
N GLN A 10 -0.74 -11.67 20.80
CA GLN A 10 0.12 -12.30 19.81
C GLN A 10 0.88 -11.15 19.16
N PRO A 11 2.22 -11.18 19.13
CA PRO A 11 2.95 -10.13 18.43
C PRO A 11 2.36 -10.07 17.03
N LYS A 12 1.74 -8.94 16.70
CA LYS A 12 1.26 -8.69 15.33
C LYS A 12 2.47 -8.89 14.45
N ALA A 13 2.34 -9.75 13.45
CA ALA A 13 3.45 -10.08 12.58
C ALA A 13 3.97 -8.78 11.94
N ASP A 14 5.29 -8.72 11.74
CA ASP A 14 5.91 -7.56 11.13
C ASP A 14 5.55 -7.57 9.64
N VAL A 15 4.58 -6.74 9.25
CA VAL A 15 4.03 -6.63 7.90
C VAL A 15 5.14 -6.47 6.85
N LEU A 16 6.18 -5.69 7.14
CA LEU A 16 7.29 -5.51 6.20
C LEU A 16 8.06 -6.83 6.04
N LYS A 17 8.31 -7.55 7.13
CA LYS A 17 8.99 -8.84 7.07
C LYS A 17 8.18 -9.91 6.34
N GLU A 18 6.85 -9.91 6.50
CA GLU A 18 5.96 -10.79 5.74
C GLU A 18 6.02 -10.48 4.25
N ILE A 19 5.88 -9.21 3.87
CA ILE A 19 5.99 -8.76 2.48
C ILE A 19 7.36 -9.12 1.88
N GLU A 20 8.46 -8.88 2.61
CA GLU A 20 9.80 -9.25 2.16
C GLU A 20 9.94 -10.76 1.89
N THR A 21 9.34 -11.58 2.74
CA THR A 21 9.41 -13.04 2.64
C THR A 21 8.55 -13.57 1.50
N ASP A 22 7.31 -13.09 1.39
CA ASP A 22 6.30 -13.64 0.49
C ASP A 22 6.43 -13.07 -0.93
N CYS A 23 6.84 -11.81 -1.06
CA CYS A 23 6.98 -11.12 -2.34
C CYS A 23 8.43 -11.10 -2.86
N GLY A 24 9.42 -11.56 -2.07
CA GLY A 24 10.83 -11.57 -2.48
C GLY A 24 11.45 -10.16 -2.61
N VAL A 25 10.83 -9.18 -1.95
CA VAL A 25 11.21 -7.76 -1.96
C VAL A 25 12.03 -7.41 -0.73
N GLN A 26 12.66 -6.24 -0.72
CA GLN A 26 13.48 -5.81 0.41
C GLN A 26 13.13 -4.39 0.86
N SER A 27 12.85 -4.24 2.16
CA SER A 27 12.58 -2.94 2.77
C SER A 27 13.86 -2.20 3.08
N GLU A 28 13.78 -0.88 2.98
CA GLU A 28 14.87 -0.02 3.40
C GLU A 28 15.01 -0.11 4.92
N ARG A 29 16.03 -0.85 5.36
CA ARG A 29 16.39 -1.04 6.77
C ARG A 29 15.24 -1.56 7.66
N GLY A 30 14.31 -2.35 7.11
CA GLY A 30 13.18 -2.88 7.90
C GLY A 30 12.09 -1.84 8.19
N LYS A 31 12.04 -0.72 7.45
CA LYS A 31 11.17 0.43 7.79
C LYS A 31 10.27 0.91 6.68
N LYS A 32 10.69 0.79 5.42
CA LYS A 32 9.98 1.43 4.31
C LYS A 32 10.08 0.60 3.04
N LEU A 33 8.97 0.46 2.35
CA LEU A 33 8.91 -0.03 0.97
C LEU A 33 8.25 1.03 0.08
N THR A 34 8.67 1.12 -1.18
CA THR A 34 8.06 2.02 -2.17
C THR A 34 8.02 1.29 -3.50
N TYR A 35 6.83 1.29 -4.11
CA TYR A 35 6.51 0.56 -5.33
C TYR A 35 5.76 1.47 -6.28
N ILE A 36 5.87 1.17 -7.57
CA ILE A 36 5.16 1.89 -8.62
C ILE A 36 4.58 0.83 -9.54
N TYR A 37 3.28 0.90 -9.80
CA TYR A 37 2.64 0.10 -10.86
C TYR A 37 1.85 1.01 -11.78
N GLY A 38 1.84 0.67 -13.06
CA GLY A 38 1.07 1.43 -14.02
C GLY A 38 1.12 0.85 -15.42
N THR A 39 0.18 1.27 -16.26
CA THR A 39 0.15 0.88 -17.68
C THR A 39 1.30 1.50 -18.49
N SER A 40 1.98 2.51 -17.94
CA SER A 40 3.15 3.18 -18.50
C SER A 40 4.50 2.63 -18.02
N VAL A 41 4.53 1.83 -16.95
CA VAL A 41 5.75 1.35 -16.31
C VAL A 41 5.90 -0.14 -16.61
N GLY A 42 7.06 -0.55 -17.12
CA GLY A 42 7.35 -1.94 -17.47
C GLY A 42 7.11 -2.90 -16.30
N SER A 43 6.50 -4.04 -16.65
CA SER A 43 6.28 -5.28 -15.89
C SER A 43 7.00 -5.46 -14.53
N ASP A 44 6.37 -4.97 -13.46
CA ASP A 44 6.51 -5.46 -12.07
C ASP A 44 5.13 -5.75 -11.44
N TYR A 45 4.11 -6.01 -12.28
CA TYR A 45 2.71 -6.20 -11.86
C TYR A 45 2.55 -7.27 -10.77
N ASN A 46 3.32 -8.36 -10.85
CA ASN A 46 3.22 -9.46 -9.89
C ASN A 46 3.77 -9.09 -8.50
N GLU A 47 4.84 -8.32 -8.42
CA GLU A 47 5.43 -7.90 -7.15
C GLU A 47 4.51 -6.90 -6.45
N VAL A 48 3.98 -5.92 -7.19
CA VAL A 48 3.02 -4.97 -6.66
C VAL A 48 1.71 -5.64 -6.25
N GLN A 49 1.20 -6.58 -7.05
CA GLN A 49 0.02 -7.35 -6.68
C GLN A 49 0.26 -8.16 -5.40
N CYS A 50 1.46 -8.74 -5.24
CA CYS A 50 1.83 -9.41 -4.00
C CYS A 50 1.81 -8.44 -2.81
N VAL A 51 2.47 -7.29 -2.91
CA VAL A 51 2.51 -6.28 -1.83
C VAL A 51 1.11 -5.80 -1.46
N THR A 52 0.24 -5.56 -2.45
CA THR A 52 -1.14 -5.12 -2.21
C THR A 52 -1.99 -6.20 -1.55
N ASN A 53 -1.72 -7.50 -1.75
CA ASN A 53 -2.38 -8.59 -1.02
C ASN A 53 -2.02 -8.62 0.48
N HIS A 54 -0.93 -7.97 0.90
CA HIS A 54 -0.59 -7.81 2.32
C HIS A 54 -1.17 -6.54 2.93
N MET A 55 -1.90 -5.72 2.16
CA MET A 55 -2.61 -4.57 2.71
C MET A 55 -3.76 -5.03 3.61
N PRO A 56 -3.98 -4.38 4.76
CA PRO A 56 -5.23 -4.54 5.49
C PRO A 56 -6.42 -4.15 4.61
N ASP A 57 -7.53 -4.89 4.70
CA ASP A 57 -8.74 -4.70 3.87
C ASP A 57 -9.17 -3.23 3.78
N ALA A 58 -9.14 -2.49 4.90
CA ALA A 58 -9.52 -1.09 4.93
C ALA A 58 -8.60 -0.19 4.06
N ALA A 59 -7.29 -0.44 4.08
CA ALA A 59 -6.32 0.29 3.26
C ALA A 59 -6.50 -0.07 1.77
N TYR A 60 -6.74 -1.34 1.48
CA TYR A 60 -7.01 -1.81 0.12
C TYR A 60 -8.29 -1.19 -0.46
N GLU A 61 -9.40 -1.23 0.27
CA GLU A 61 -10.67 -0.65 -0.16
C GLU A 61 -10.57 0.87 -0.44
N GLN A 62 -9.79 1.59 0.38
CA GLN A 62 -9.60 3.02 0.19
C GLN A 62 -8.72 3.32 -1.02
N LEU A 63 -7.69 2.49 -1.26
CA LEU A 63 -6.89 2.55 -2.48
C LEU A 63 -7.77 2.35 -3.72
N GLU A 64 -8.59 1.30 -3.77
CA GLU A 64 -9.49 1.05 -4.92
C GLU A 64 -10.43 2.21 -5.19
N LYS A 65 -11.02 2.79 -4.13
CA LYS A 65 -11.88 3.99 -4.24
C LYS A 65 -11.11 5.17 -4.82
N ASP A 66 -9.87 5.39 -4.40
CA ASP A 66 -9.02 6.46 -4.92
C ASP A 66 -8.57 6.22 -6.35
N GLU A 67 -8.29 4.97 -6.73
CA GLU A 67 -7.96 4.62 -8.11
C GLU A 67 -9.13 4.87 -9.08
N GLN A 68 -10.35 4.58 -8.64
CA GLN A 68 -11.59 4.89 -9.38
C GLN A 68 -11.81 6.40 -9.47
N ARG A 69 -11.68 7.11 -8.34
CA ARG A 69 -11.79 8.57 -8.27
C ARG A 69 -10.74 9.29 -9.10
N GLY A 70 -9.54 8.70 -9.25
CA GLY A 70 -8.43 9.26 -10.01
C GLY A 70 -8.76 9.56 -11.47
N LYS A 71 -9.70 8.83 -12.08
CA LYS A 71 -10.17 9.11 -13.45
C LYS A 71 -10.85 10.49 -13.52
N SER A 72 -11.89 10.70 -12.72
CA SER A 72 -12.61 11.97 -12.68
C SER A 72 -11.74 13.12 -12.15
N TYR A 73 -10.83 12.84 -11.22
CA TYR A 73 -9.89 13.83 -10.71
C TYR A 73 -8.97 14.35 -11.81
N SER A 74 -8.41 13.46 -12.64
CA SER A 74 -7.54 13.84 -13.75
C SER A 74 -8.25 14.73 -14.77
N GLU A 75 -9.48 14.40 -15.14
CA GLU A 75 -10.31 15.20 -16.05
C GLU A 75 -10.58 16.62 -15.51
N ALA A 76 -10.88 16.72 -14.21
CA ALA A 76 -11.19 18.01 -13.58
C ALA A 76 -9.95 18.87 -13.28
N HIS A 77 -8.78 18.24 -13.12
CA HIS A 77 -7.58 18.91 -12.61
C HIS A 77 -6.37 18.85 -13.56
N GLY A 78 -6.55 18.32 -14.78
CA GLY A 78 -5.55 18.36 -15.85
C GLY A 78 -4.35 17.46 -15.61
N GLY A 79 -4.57 16.19 -15.29
CA GLY A 79 -3.48 15.20 -15.09
C GLY A 79 -2.73 15.34 -13.76
N LYS A 80 -3.27 16.12 -12.80
CA LYS A 80 -2.70 16.21 -11.45
C LYS A 80 -2.85 14.89 -10.71
N ALA A 81 -1.86 14.59 -9.87
CA ALA A 81 -1.85 13.42 -9.02
C ALA A 81 -2.87 13.54 -7.87
N LEU A 82 -3.62 12.46 -7.64
CA LEU A 82 -4.45 12.28 -6.45
C LEU A 82 -3.62 11.56 -5.38
N GLN A 83 -3.62 12.09 -4.15
CA GLN A 83 -2.91 11.48 -3.02
C GLN A 83 -3.92 10.87 -2.05
N GLY A 84 -3.57 9.73 -1.46
CA GLY A 84 -4.35 9.05 -0.42
C GLY A 84 -3.46 8.25 0.53
N GLY A 85 -4.03 7.79 1.64
CA GLY A 85 -3.31 6.97 2.60
C GLY A 85 -4.08 6.73 3.90
N MET A 86 -3.63 5.73 4.66
CA MET A 86 -4.21 5.28 5.92
C MET A 86 -3.13 4.72 6.85
N ASP A 87 -3.30 4.94 8.15
CA ASP A 87 -2.51 4.29 9.19
C ASP A 87 -3.30 3.11 9.76
N VAL A 88 -2.78 1.90 9.61
CA VAL A 88 -3.42 0.67 10.09
C VAL A 88 -2.34 -0.26 10.64
N ASP A 89 -2.62 -0.86 11.80
CA ASP A 89 -1.73 -1.84 12.44
C ASP A 89 -0.28 -1.37 12.71
N GLY A 90 -0.08 -0.07 12.92
CA GLY A 90 1.24 0.50 13.19
C GLY A 90 2.08 0.74 11.93
N TYR A 91 1.47 0.66 10.75
CA TYR A 91 2.08 1.00 9.47
C TYR A 91 1.29 2.10 8.77
N SER A 92 2.01 3.02 8.14
CA SER A 92 1.45 4.01 7.21
C SER A 92 1.45 3.45 5.81
N TRP A 93 0.26 3.36 5.21
CA TRP A 93 0.06 3.02 3.81
C TRP A 93 -0.30 4.30 3.08
N SER A 94 0.50 4.71 2.11
CA SER A 94 0.27 5.95 1.35
C SER A 94 0.41 5.69 -0.13
N TRP A 95 -0.39 6.37 -0.94
CA TRP A 95 -0.36 6.24 -2.38
C TRP A 95 -0.54 7.55 -3.12
N THR A 96 -0.03 7.58 -4.34
CA THR A 96 -0.22 8.65 -5.31
C THR A 96 -0.71 8.04 -6.61
N VAL A 97 -1.93 8.40 -7.03
CA VAL A 97 -2.56 7.95 -8.28
C VAL A 97 -2.41 9.05 -9.32
N ILE A 98 -1.74 8.73 -10.41
CA ILE A 98 -1.49 9.59 -11.57
C ILE A 98 -2.24 8.96 -12.73
N ARG A 99 -3.26 9.65 -13.26
CA ARG A 99 -3.94 9.22 -14.48
C ARG A 99 -3.85 10.31 -15.54
N ASN A 100 -3.53 9.90 -16.76
CA ASN A 100 -3.63 10.68 -17.98
C ASN A 100 -4.50 9.93 -18.99
N TYR A 101 -4.72 10.50 -20.17
CA TYR A 101 -5.58 9.92 -21.20
C TYR A 101 -5.17 8.48 -21.58
N ASP A 102 -3.86 8.23 -21.69
CA ASP A 102 -3.31 6.95 -22.15
C ASP A 102 -2.57 6.16 -21.06
N THR A 103 -2.37 6.74 -19.88
CA THR A 103 -1.54 6.15 -18.82
C THR A 103 -2.21 6.22 -17.45
N ALA A 104 -2.01 5.19 -16.65
CA ALA A 104 -2.35 5.19 -15.23
C ALA A 104 -1.19 4.62 -14.45
N GLU A 105 -0.80 5.30 -13.38
CA GLU A 105 0.34 4.95 -12.54
C GLU A 105 -0.02 5.22 -11.07
N THR A 106 0.23 4.25 -10.21
CA THR A 106 -0.01 4.34 -8.77
C THR A 106 1.30 4.06 -8.04
N HIS A 107 1.75 5.02 -7.25
CA HIS A 107 2.90 4.87 -6.36
C HIS A 107 2.37 4.44 -5.02
N LEU A 108 2.85 3.32 -4.49
CA LEU A 108 2.49 2.80 -3.18
C LEU A 108 3.70 2.85 -2.25
N ARG A 109 3.51 3.34 -1.03
CA ARG A 109 4.50 3.29 0.04
C ARG A 109 3.88 2.68 1.29
N VAL A 110 4.63 1.79 1.93
CA VAL A 110 4.33 1.30 3.28
C VAL A 110 5.51 1.63 4.20
N GLU A 111 5.24 2.21 5.36
CA GLU A 111 6.24 2.67 6.33
C GLU A 111 5.84 2.28 7.75
N LYS A 112 6.81 1.80 8.54
CA LYS A 112 6.61 1.47 9.96
C LYS A 112 6.61 2.75 10.80
N GLN A 113 5.55 2.95 11.60
CA GLN A 113 5.40 4.09 12.50
C GLN A 113 6.27 3.96 13.76
#